data_AF-A0A2M8YZT3-F1
#
_entry.id   AF-A0A2M8YZT3-F1
#
_cell.length_a   1.000
_cell.length_b   1.000
_cell.length_c   1.000
_cell.angle_alpha   90.00
_cell.angle_beta   90.00
_cell.angle_gamma   90.00
#
_symmetry.space_group_name_H-M   'P 1'
#
loop_
_entity.id
_entity.type
_entity.pdbx_description
1 polymer ?
#
loop_
_entity_poly.entity_id
_entity_poly.type
_entity_poly.pdbx_seq_one_letter_code
_entity_poly.pdbx_strand_id
1 'polypeptide(L)'
;MGFGCNAAGIIGCRIIDSPRERLIAMITNNFVPCNGRFPTMIAIITMFFVGGATGAFSSILSAAILSGVIILGIIMTLVISKLLSATILKGVPSSFTLELPPYRRPQIGKVIVRSIFDRTLFVLGRAISVAAPAGLVIWLLANISVGNATLLAHCSGFLDPLARLMGLDGVILLAFILGFPANEIVVPIIIMSYMAEGSIRDISDLSVLKELLVANGWTWITAVSTMLFSLMHWPCSTTCLTIRKETQSMKWTAVSWLVPTVTGFVVCFLFTTIARVFL
;
A
#
# COMPACT_ATOMS: atom_id res chain seq x y z
N MET A 1 7.61 -12.22 -5.71
CA MET A 1 7.00 -11.42 -4.63
C MET A 1 7.94 -10.27 -4.29
N GLY A 2 7.46 -9.04 -4.32
CA GLY A 2 8.27 -7.83 -4.18
C GLY A 2 8.26 -7.24 -2.77
N PHE A 3 8.81 -7.95 -1.78
CA PHE A 3 8.92 -7.50 -0.38
C PHE A 3 9.70 -6.18 -0.17
N GLY A 4 10.33 -5.64 -1.22
CA GLY A 4 10.96 -4.31 -1.22
C GLY A 4 10.02 -3.25 -1.78
N CYS A 5 10.45 -2.55 -2.84
CA CYS A 5 9.58 -1.66 -3.60
C CYS A 5 8.81 -2.43 -4.67
N ASN A 6 7.49 -2.29 -4.70
CA ASN A 6 6.64 -2.97 -5.69
C ASN A 6 7.03 -2.62 -7.13
N ALA A 7 7.50 -1.39 -7.39
CA ALA A 7 7.99 -1.00 -8.71
C ALA A 7 9.23 -1.82 -9.13
N ALA A 8 10.17 -2.08 -8.21
CA ALA A 8 11.34 -2.91 -8.49
C ALA A 8 10.95 -4.38 -8.72
N GLY A 9 9.99 -4.89 -7.95
CA GLY A 9 9.45 -6.24 -8.15
C GLY A 9 8.86 -6.44 -9.55
N ILE A 10 8.18 -5.43 -10.08
CA ILE A 10 7.57 -5.47 -11.41
C ILE A 10 8.61 -5.46 -12.53
N ILE A 11 9.72 -4.72 -12.38
CA ILE A 11 10.84 -4.78 -13.33
C ILE A 11 11.45 -6.19 -13.34
N GLY A 12 11.50 -6.86 -12.17
CA GLY A 12 11.98 -8.24 -12.04
C GLY A 12 11.12 -9.26 -12.82
N CYS A 13 9.84 -8.97 -13.05
CA CYS A 13 8.96 -9.84 -13.83
C CYS A 13 9.38 -9.97 -15.31
N ARG A 14 10.31 -9.14 -15.82
CA ARG A 14 10.87 -9.27 -17.18
C ARG A 14 11.56 -10.60 -17.46
N ILE A 15 12.00 -11.29 -16.40
CA ILE A 15 12.67 -12.60 -16.51
C ILE A 15 11.66 -13.70 -16.86
N ILE A 16 10.36 -13.47 -16.65
CA ILE A 16 9.31 -14.44 -16.99
C ILE A 16 9.04 -14.37 -18.49
N ASP A 17 9.36 -15.46 -19.21
CA ASP A 17 9.21 -15.55 -20.66
C ASP A 17 7.75 -15.50 -21.09
N SER A 18 6.86 -16.15 -20.33
CA SER A 18 5.45 -16.22 -20.70
C SER A 18 4.75 -14.88 -20.41
N PRO A 19 4.12 -14.24 -21.42
CA PRO A 19 3.47 -12.96 -21.21
C PRO A 19 2.29 -13.05 -20.23
N ARG A 20 1.66 -14.23 -20.15
CA ARG A 20 0.59 -14.55 -19.23
C ARG A 20 1.05 -14.54 -17.77
N GLU A 21 2.04 -15.36 -17.42
CA GLU A 21 2.49 -15.47 -16.03
C GLU A 21 3.19 -14.18 -15.61
N ARG A 22 3.85 -13.49 -16.56
CA ARG A 22 4.39 -12.15 -16.34
C ARG A 22 3.30 -11.17 -15.92
N LEU A 23 2.16 -11.13 -16.62
CA LEU A 23 1.03 -10.27 -16.26
C LEU A 23 0.43 -10.63 -14.90
N ILE A 24 0.24 -11.93 -14.61
CA ILE A 24 -0.27 -12.39 -13.31
C ILE A 24 0.68 -11.92 -12.20
N ALA A 25 1.98 -12.17 -12.34
CA ALA A 25 2.99 -11.77 -11.37
C ALA A 25 3.03 -10.25 -11.16
N MET A 26 2.89 -9.45 -12.23
CA MET A 26 2.85 -7.99 -12.12
C MET A 26 1.61 -7.49 -11.35
N ILE A 27 0.43 -8.07 -11.61
CA ILE A 27 -0.82 -7.68 -10.95
C ILE A 27 -0.80 -8.11 -9.48
N THR A 28 -0.37 -9.33 -9.20
CA THR A 28 -0.43 -9.90 -7.85
C THR A 28 0.71 -9.44 -6.93
N ASN A 29 1.74 -8.78 -7.48
CA ASN A 29 2.84 -8.24 -6.69
C ASN A 29 2.39 -7.25 -5.59
N ASN A 30 1.27 -6.54 -5.78
CA ASN A 30 0.80 -5.53 -4.84
C ASN A 30 0.28 -6.11 -3.51
N PHE A 31 -0.16 -7.37 -3.46
CA PHE A 31 -0.72 -8.00 -2.26
C PHE A 31 0.33 -8.31 -1.18
N VAL A 32 1.60 -8.11 -1.51
CA VAL A 32 2.72 -8.23 -0.57
C VAL A 32 3.05 -6.83 -0.03
N PRO A 33 3.24 -6.67 1.29
CA PRO A 33 3.62 -5.38 1.86
C PRO A 33 4.97 -4.92 1.31
N CYS A 34 5.02 -3.67 0.88
CA CYS A 34 6.25 -2.98 0.47
C CYS A 34 6.83 -2.18 1.64
N ASN A 35 8.08 -1.69 1.51
CA ASN A 35 8.75 -0.90 2.55
C ASN A 35 7.89 0.22 3.14
N GLY A 36 7.15 0.98 2.33
CA GLY A 36 6.28 2.06 2.84
C GLY A 36 5.04 1.59 3.61
N ARG A 37 4.65 0.31 3.53
CA ARG A 37 3.50 -0.26 4.25
C ARG A 37 3.89 -0.86 5.59
N PHE A 38 5.12 -1.39 5.72
CA PHE A 38 5.60 -2.03 6.95
C PHE A 38 5.53 -1.11 8.20
N PRO A 39 6.01 0.16 8.16
CA PRO A 39 5.94 1.05 9.32
C PRO A 39 4.51 1.26 9.82
N THR A 40 3.56 1.43 8.91
CA THR A 40 2.15 1.65 9.27
C THR A 40 1.55 0.44 9.98
N MET A 41 1.85 -0.78 9.51
CA MET A 41 1.37 -2.02 10.13
C MET A 41 2.03 -2.22 11.51
N ILE A 42 3.34 -2.02 11.61
CA ILE A 42 4.06 -2.14 12.89
C ILE A 42 3.52 -1.14 13.91
N ALA A 43 3.29 0.11 13.52
CA ALA A 43 2.76 1.15 14.38
C ALA A 43 1.36 0.80 14.90
N ILE A 44 0.44 0.40 14.01
CA ILE A 44 -0.94 0.03 14.39
C ILE A 44 -0.96 -1.20 15.31
N ILE A 45 -0.18 -2.25 14.99
CA ILE A 45 -0.07 -3.45 15.83
C ILE A 45 0.41 -3.06 17.23
N THR A 46 1.46 -2.24 17.30
CA THR A 46 2.08 -1.88 18.57
C THR A 46 1.13 -1.02 19.43
N MET A 47 0.41 -0.06 18.84
CA MET A 47 -0.55 0.79 19.56
C MET A 47 -1.76 0.05 20.10
N PHE A 48 -2.42 -0.75 19.25
CA PHE A 48 -3.73 -1.31 19.56
C PHE A 48 -3.69 -2.70 20.18
N PHE A 49 -2.68 -3.52 19.87
CA PHE A 49 -2.61 -4.92 20.32
C PHE A 49 -1.53 -5.18 21.38
N VAL A 50 -0.50 -4.33 21.45
CA VAL A 50 0.67 -4.58 22.30
C VAL A 50 0.79 -3.59 23.46
N GLY A 51 0.29 -2.36 23.31
CA GLY A 51 0.45 -1.26 24.28
C GLY A 51 -0.07 -1.48 25.72
N GLY A 52 -0.61 -2.66 26.05
CA GLY A 52 -0.93 -3.07 27.43
C GLY A 52 0.02 -4.12 28.04
N ALA A 53 0.88 -4.77 27.24
CA ALA A 53 1.77 -5.83 27.68
C ALA A 53 3.21 -5.31 27.85
N THR A 54 3.56 -4.88 29.06
CA THR A 54 4.93 -4.51 29.42
C THR A 54 5.78 -5.77 29.67
N GLY A 55 6.59 -6.20 28.70
CA GLY A 55 7.55 -7.31 28.88
C GLY A 55 8.12 -7.83 27.55
N ALA A 56 9.17 -8.67 27.59
CA ALA A 56 9.83 -9.23 26.40
C ALA A 56 8.89 -10.04 25.46
N PHE A 57 7.74 -10.47 25.97
CA PHE A 57 6.67 -11.12 25.19
C PHE A 57 5.95 -10.17 24.22
N SER A 58 6.07 -8.85 24.40
CA SER A 58 5.42 -7.82 23.57
C SER A 58 5.96 -7.82 22.13
N SER A 59 7.28 -7.93 21.99
CA SER A 59 7.97 -8.01 20.69
C SER A 59 7.69 -9.31 19.94
N ILE A 60 7.47 -10.40 20.67
CA ILE A 60 7.11 -11.69 20.07
C ILE A 60 5.68 -11.63 19.53
N LEU A 61 4.76 -11.03 20.29
CA LEU A 61 3.37 -10.87 19.87
C LEU A 61 3.24 -9.95 18.64
N SER A 62 3.96 -8.83 18.61
CA SER A 62 3.95 -7.93 17.45
C SER A 62 4.49 -8.63 16.19
N ALA A 63 5.57 -9.39 16.31
CA ALA A 63 6.13 -10.18 15.23
C ALA A 63 5.18 -11.31 14.77
N ALA A 64 4.48 -11.96 15.70
CA ALA A 64 3.49 -12.99 15.40
C ALA A 64 2.28 -12.41 14.63
N ILE A 65 1.76 -11.26 15.05
CA ILE A 65 0.65 -10.60 14.35
C ILE A 65 1.10 -10.13 12.96
N LEU A 66 2.28 -9.50 12.86
CA LEU A 66 2.81 -9.05 11.57
C LEU A 66 3.05 -10.21 10.60
N SER A 67 3.63 -11.31 11.07
CA SER A 67 3.81 -12.52 10.25
C SER A 67 2.48 -13.13 9.81
N GLY A 68 1.45 -13.11 10.67
CA GLY A 68 0.08 -13.48 10.31
C GLY A 68 -0.49 -12.63 9.16
N VAL A 69 -0.29 -11.30 9.20
CA VAL A 69 -0.70 -10.39 8.13
C VAL A 69 0.07 -10.66 6.83
N ILE A 70 1.37 -10.96 6.91
CA ILE A 70 2.18 -11.32 5.73
C ILE A 70 1.69 -12.64 5.12
N ILE A 71 1.42 -13.66 5.94
CA ILE A 71 0.88 -14.94 5.49
C ILE A 71 -0.48 -14.74 4.82
N LEU A 72 -1.35 -13.90 5.39
CA LEU A 72 -2.62 -13.51 4.76
C LEU A 72 -2.38 -12.88 3.38
N GLY A 73 -1.42 -11.98 3.24
CA GLY A 73 -1.04 -11.39 1.95
C GLY A 73 -0.57 -12.43 0.93
N ILE A 74 0.23 -13.41 1.36
CA ILE A 74 0.68 -14.52 0.52
C ILE A 74 -0.51 -15.39 0.07
N ILE A 75 -1.41 -15.76 0.98
CA ILE A 75 -2.61 -16.54 0.66
C ILE A 75 -3.47 -15.78 -0.36
N MET A 76 -3.70 -14.49 -0.14
CA MET A 76 -4.47 -13.67 -1.07
C MET A 76 -3.81 -13.54 -2.44
N THR A 77 -2.47 -13.43 -2.49
CA THR A 77 -1.70 -13.46 -3.74
C THR A 77 -1.96 -14.76 -4.52
N LEU A 78 -1.99 -15.90 -3.84
CA LEU A 78 -2.26 -17.21 -4.47
C LEU A 78 -3.72 -17.33 -4.93
N VAL A 79 -4.68 -16.90 -4.11
CA VAL A 79 -6.12 -16.91 -4.45
C VAL A 79 -6.37 -16.08 -5.70
N ILE A 80 -5.80 -14.88 -5.76
CA ILE A 80 -6.00 -13.95 -6.89
C ILE A 80 -5.25 -14.44 -8.13
N SER A 81 -4.07 -15.02 -7.97
CA SER A 81 -3.36 -15.67 -9.09
C SER A 81 -4.19 -16.80 -9.70
N LYS A 82 -4.83 -17.64 -8.87
CA LYS A 82 -5.75 -18.69 -9.31
C LYS A 82 -7.00 -18.12 -9.98
N LEU A 83 -7.58 -17.06 -9.41
CA LEU A 83 -8.75 -16.38 -10.00
C LEU A 83 -8.43 -15.80 -11.38
N LEU A 84 -7.31 -15.08 -11.53
CA LEU A 84 -6.91 -14.45 -12.79
C LEU A 84 -6.55 -15.49 -13.87
N SER A 85 -5.86 -16.57 -13.48
CA SER A 85 -5.50 -17.66 -14.40
C SER A 85 -6.71 -18.46 -14.89
N ALA A 86 -7.79 -18.55 -14.09
CA ALA A 86 -9.02 -19.24 -14.47
C ALA A 86 -9.98 -18.36 -15.30
N THR A 87 -9.99 -17.03 -15.07
CA THR A 87 -10.96 -16.11 -15.68
C THR A 87 -10.41 -15.40 -16.91
N ILE A 88 -9.51 -14.43 -16.73
CA ILE A 88 -9.10 -13.44 -17.74
C ILE A 88 -7.96 -13.96 -18.60
N LEU A 89 -7.10 -14.80 -18.04
CA LEU A 89 -5.87 -15.24 -18.67
C LEU A 89 -5.89 -16.76 -18.84
N LYS A 90 -6.70 -17.29 -19.78
CA LYS A 90 -6.66 -18.73 -20.14
C LYS A 90 -5.55 -18.98 -21.16
N GLY A 91 -4.75 -20.04 -20.97
CA GLY A 91 -3.65 -20.36 -21.89
C GLY A 91 -2.84 -21.58 -21.47
N VAL A 92 -1.99 -22.08 -22.37
CA VAL A 92 -1.06 -23.19 -22.12
C VAL A 92 0.11 -22.72 -21.24
N PRO A 93 0.53 -23.50 -20.22
CA PRO A 93 1.75 -23.20 -19.47
C PRO A 93 2.98 -23.33 -20.40
N SER A 94 3.93 -22.40 -20.30
CA SER A 94 5.21 -22.49 -21.01
C SER A 94 6.17 -23.40 -20.26
N SER A 95 7.01 -24.17 -20.97
CA SER A 95 8.08 -24.92 -20.32
C SER A 95 9.09 -23.95 -19.71
N PHE A 96 9.28 -24.03 -18.39
CA PHE A 96 10.39 -23.36 -17.70
C PHE A 96 11.69 -24.10 -18.01
N THR A 97 12.29 -23.82 -19.18
CA THR A 97 13.67 -24.21 -19.45
C THR A 97 14.58 -23.17 -18.83
N LEU A 98 14.94 -23.38 -17.56
CA LEU A 98 15.86 -22.50 -16.84
C LEU A 98 17.28 -22.76 -17.35
N GLU A 99 17.63 -22.20 -18.50
CA GLU A 99 19.01 -22.17 -18.97
C GLU A 99 19.80 -21.27 -18.02
N LEU A 100 20.78 -21.84 -17.32
CA LEU A 100 21.63 -21.06 -16.42
C LEU A 100 22.44 -20.08 -17.29
N PRO A 101 22.28 -18.75 -17.12
CA PRO A 101 23.03 -17.79 -17.91
C PRO A 101 24.53 -17.90 -17.56
N PRO A 102 25.44 -17.82 -18.54
CA PRO A 102 26.87 -17.87 -18.28
C PRO A 102 27.29 -16.70 -17.37
N TYR A 103 27.88 -17.03 -16.22
CA TYR A 103 28.31 -16.06 -15.22
C TYR A 103 29.44 -15.17 -15.76
N ARG A 104 29.15 -13.87 -15.94
CA ARG A 104 30.14 -12.86 -16.35
C ARG A 104 30.57 -12.05 -15.13
N ARG A 105 31.88 -11.87 -14.93
CA ARG A 105 32.42 -11.05 -13.83
C ARG A 105 31.92 -9.61 -13.96
N PRO A 106 31.27 -9.03 -12.93
CA PRO A 106 30.75 -7.67 -13.01
C PRO A 106 31.91 -6.65 -13.00
N GLN A 107 31.87 -5.69 -13.92
CA GLN A 107 32.75 -4.52 -13.90
C GLN A 107 32.24 -3.53 -12.85
N ILE A 108 32.69 -3.69 -11.60
CA ILE A 108 32.17 -3.00 -10.39
C ILE A 108 31.98 -1.49 -10.62
N GLY A 109 32.99 -0.79 -11.14
CA GLY A 109 32.91 0.66 -11.38
C GLY A 109 31.84 1.08 -12.39
N LYS A 110 31.78 0.40 -13.55
CA LYS A 110 30.78 0.69 -14.59
C LYS A 110 29.36 0.32 -14.14
N VAL A 111 29.20 -0.76 -13.38
CA VAL A 111 27.89 -1.18 -12.86
C VAL A 111 27.36 -0.15 -11.85
N ILE A 112 28.21 0.36 -10.94
CA ILE A 112 27.79 1.35 -9.94
C ILE A 112 27.39 2.66 -10.61
N VAL A 113 28.25 3.24 -11.45
CA VAL A 113 27.98 4.52 -12.11
C VAL A 113 26.73 4.43 -12.97
N ARG A 114 26.61 3.37 -13.77
CA ARG A 114 25.48 3.18 -14.68
C ARG A 114 24.19 2.84 -13.93
N SER A 115 24.25 2.10 -12.82
CA SER A 115 23.07 1.82 -12.01
C SER A 115 22.57 3.09 -11.29
N ILE A 116 23.46 3.94 -10.80
CA ILE A 116 23.06 5.19 -10.13
C ILE A 116 22.47 6.17 -11.15
N PHE A 117 23.17 6.45 -12.25
CA PHE A 117 22.74 7.46 -13.22
C PHE A 117 21.55 6.99 -14.07
N ASP A 118 21.59 5.78 -14.64
CA ASP A 118 20.53 5.35 -15.58
C ASP A 118 19.28 4.84 -14.85
N ARG A 119 19.44 4.22 -13.67
CA ARG A 119 18.30 3.59 -12.95
C ARG A 119 17.78 4.45 -11.81
N THR A 120 18.64 4.93 -10.91
CA THR A 120 18.18 5.66 -9.72
C THR A 120 17.63 7.03 -10.09
N LEU A 121 18.34 7.79 -10.93
CA LEU A 121 17.94 9.15 -11.29
C LEU A 121 16.61 9.19 -12.09
N PHE A 122 16.40 8.20 -12.96
CA PHE A 122 15.16 8.10 -13.72
C PHE A 122 13.95 7.66 -12.88
N VAL A 123 14.16 6.81 -11.87
CA VAL A 123 13.10 6.44 -10.91
C VAL A 123 12.78 7.62 -10.01
N LEU A 124 13.81 8.32 -9.52
CA LEU A 124 13.66 9.52 -8.69
C LEU A 124 12.90 10.63 -9.43
N GLY A 125 13.26 10.91 -10.69
CA GLY A 125 12.57 11.92 -11.50
C GLY A 125 11.07 11.62 -11.67
N ARG A 126 10.70 10.35 -11.86
CA ARG A 126 9.28 9.94 -11.89
C ARG A 126 8.60 10.11 -10.54
N ALA A 127 9.26 9.77 -9.45
CA ALA A 127 8.73 9.95 -8.10
C ALA A 127 8.45 11.44 -7.83
N ILE A 128 9.40 12.32 -8.12
CA ILE A 128 9.25 13.78 -7.96
C ILE A 128 8.12 14.32 -8.85
N SER A 129 8.03 13.88 -10.10
CA SER A 129 6.99 14.36 -11.03
C SER A 129 5.56 14.07 -10.56
N VAL A 130 5.37 13.06 -9.70
CA VAL A 130 4.05 12.75 -9.12
C VAL A 130 3.92 13.29 -7.70
N ALA A 131 4.99 13.26 -6.90
CA ALA A 131 4.96 13.70 -5.52
C ALA A 131 4.80 15.23 -5.39
N ALA A 132 5.48 16.03 -6.21
CA ALA A 132 5.41 17.49 -6.14
C ALA A 132 3.98 18.04 -6.39
N PRO A 133 3.26 17.66 -7.47
CA PRO A 133 1.89 18.13 -7.67
C PRO A 133 0.93 17.58 -6.60
N ALA A 134 1.11 16.34 -6.15
CA ALA A 134 0.27 15.77 -5.10
C ALA A 134 0.48 16.48 -3.75
N GLY A 135 1.72 16.85 -3.40
CA GLY A 135 2.02 17.63 -2.22
C GLY A 135 1.39 19.02 -2.27
N LEU A 136 1.42 19.69 -3.43
CA LEU A 136 0.70 20.95 -3.64
C LEU A 136 -0.80 20.78 -3.41
N VAL A 137 -1.41 19.72 -3.95
CA VAL A 137 -2.84 19.42 -3.76
C VAL A 137 -3.16 19.18 -2.29
N ILE A 138 -2.36 18.36 -1.58
CA ILE A 138 -2.54 18.10 -0.15
C ILE A 138 -2.45 19.41 0.65
N TRP A 139 -1.47 20.25 0.34
CA TRP A 139 -1.30 21.55 1.00
C TRP A 139 -2.49 22.49 0.76
N LEU A 140 -2.99 22.57 -0.48
CA LEU A 140 -4.18 23.36 -0.81
C LEU A 140 -5.42 22.84 -0.08
N LEU A 141 -5.64 21.53 -0.07
CA LEU A 141 -6.78 20.91 0.62
C LEU A 141 -6.79 21.18 2.13
N ALA A 142 -5.61 21.24 2.73
CA ALA A 142 -5.47 21.47 4.16
C ALA A 142 -5.52 22.95 4.57
N ASN A 143 -4.95 23.85 3.75
CA ASN A 143 -4.85 25.27 4.10
C ASN A 143 -6.04 26.11 3.62
N ILE A 144 -6.76 25.66 2.59
CA ILE A 144 -7.97 26.35 2.13
C ILE A 144 -9.14 25.91 3.01
N SER A 145 -9.70 26.84 3.77
CA SER A 145 -10.95 26.67 4.50
C SER A 145 -12.13 27.27 3.73
N VAL A 146 -13.25 26.56 3.74
CA VAL A 146 -14.53 27.05 3.22
C VAL A 146 -15.50 27.09 4.40
N GLY A 147 -15.82 28.30 4.87
CA GLY A 147 -16.58 28.48 6.11
C GLY A 147 -15.75 28.14 7.35
N ASN A 148 -16.26 27.26 8.22
CA ASN A 148 -15.62 26.86 9.48
C ASN A 148 -14.79 25.56 9.38
N ALA A 149 -14.71 24.95 8.19
CA ALA A 149 -14.02 23.66 7.99
C ALA A 149 -13.00 23.74 6.84
N THR A 150 -11.94 22.96 6.92
CA THR A 150 -10.96 22.80 5.83
C THR A 150 -11.58 22.06 4.65
N LEU A 151 -11.07 22.26 3.43
CA LEU A 151 -11.53 21.49 2.27
C LEU A 151 -11.33 19.98 2.50
N LEU A 152 -10.26 19.64 3.21
CA LEU A 152 -9.96 18.28 3.64
C LEU A 152 -11.10 17.68 4.48
N ALA A 153 -11.65 18.43 5.44
CA ALA A 153 -12.77 17.98 6.26
C ALA A 153 -14.07 17.81 5.46
N HIS A 154 -14.31 18.68 4.46
CA HIS A 154 -15.45 18.50 3.54
C HIS A 154 -15.29 17.24 2.67
N CYS A 155 -14.09 17.00 2.14
CA CYS A 155 -13.80 15.81 1.35
C CYS A 155 -13.87 14.52 2.19
N SER A 156 -13.38 14.55 3.44
CA SER A 156 -13.46 13.39 4.33
C SER A 156 -14.91 13.08 4.71
N GLY A 157 -15.72 14.11 4.99
CA GLY A 157 -17.16 13.94 5.26
C GLY A 157 -17.95 13.37 4.09
N PHE A 158 -17.58 13.70 2.84
CA PHE A 158 -18.17 13.10 1.64
C PHE A 158 -17.80 11.61 1.48
N LEU A 159 -16.58 11.23 1.87
CA LEU A 159 -16.08 9.85 1.79
C LEU A 159 -16.46 8.98 2.99
N ASP A 160 -16.85 9.60 4.10
CA ASP A 160 -17.22 8.94 5.36
C ASP A 160 -18.29 7.83 5.20
N PRO A 161 -19.42 7.98 4.48
CA PRO A 161 -20.38 6.90 4.35
C PRO A 161 -19.78 5.65 3.69
N LEU A 162 -18.90 5.83 2.70
CA LEU A 162 -18.21 4.72 2.04
C LEU A 162 -17.12 4.12 2.94
N ALA A 163 -16.40 4.96 3.68
CA ALA A 163 -15.37 4.52 4.61
C ALA A 163 -15.95 3.68 5.76
N ARG A 164 -17.08 4.10 6.34
CA ARG A 164 -17.76 3.38 7.44
C ARG A 164 -18.25 1.99 7.04
N LEU A 165 -18.55 1.76 5.75
CA LEU A 165 -18.88 0.42 5.25
C LEU A 165 -17.69 -0.53 5.32
N MET A 166 -16.47 -0.02 5.10
CA MET A 166 -15.23 -0.78 5.24
C MET A 166 -14.70 -0.83 6.67
N GLY A 167 -15.42 -0.27 7.65
CA GLY A 167 -14.93 -0.14 9.03
C GLY A 167 -13.81 0.87 9.19
N LEU A 168 -13.70 1.81 8.25
CA LEU A 168 -12.76 2.93 8.26
C LEU A 168 -13.50 4.23 8.56
N ASP A 169 -12.74 5.30 8.78
CA ASP A 169 -13.24 6.67 8.84
C ASP A 169 -12.98 7.39 7.51
N GLY A 170 -13.80 8.39 7.18
CA GLY A 170 -13.68 9.22 5.98
C GLY A 170 -12.29 9.84 5.83
N VAL A 171 -11.65 10.19 6.95
CA VAL A 171 -10.27 10.68 7.00
C VAL A 171 -9.27 9.61 6.56
N ILE A 172 -9.42 8.37 7.03
CA ILE A 172 -8.51 7.26 6.67
C ILE A 172 -8.59 6.99 5.18
N LEU A 173 -9.81 6.90 4.64
CA LEU A 173 -10.00 6.65 3.21
C LEU A 173 -9.44 7.79 2.35
N LEU A 174 -9.68 9.05 2.75
CA LEU A 174 -9.09 10.21 2.08
C LEU A 174 -7.57 10.19 2.14
N ALA A 175 -6.98 9.81 3.28
CA ALA A 175 -5.54 9.70 3.44
C ALA A 175 -4.91 8.65 2.53
N PHE A 176 -5.57 7.51 2.30
CA PHE A 176 -5.10 6.55 1.30
C PHE A 176 -5.18 7.09 -0.13
N ILE A 177 -6.22 7.87 -0.45
CA ILE A 177 -6.38 8.49 -1.79
C ILE A 177 -5.29 9.53 -2.02
N LEU A 178 -5.06 10.42 -1.06
CA LEU A 178 -4.01 11.43 -1.10
C LEU A 178 -2.60 10.82 -1.00
N GLY A 179 -2.48 9.66 -0.33
CA GLY A 179 -1.27 8.85 -0.25
C GLY A 179 -0.93 8.06 -1.52
N PHE A 180 -1.69 8.22 -2.61
CA PHE A 180 -1.40 7.56 -3.90
C PHE A 180 0.05 7.72 -4.41
N PRO A 181 0.74 8.87 -4.24
CA PRO A 181 2.13 9.02 -4.65
C PRO A 181 3.10 8.12 -3.87
N ALA A 182 2.90 8.00 -2.56
CA ALA A 182 3.78 7.29 -1.65
C ALA A 182 2.97 6.73 -0.46
N ASN A 183 3.06 5.42 -0.21
CA ASN A 183 2.27 4.79 0.85
C ASN A 183 2.75 5.16 2.27
N GLU A 184 3.97 5.67 2.39
CA GLU A 184 4.57 6.09 3.66
C GLU A 184 4.01 7.42 4.19
N ILE A 185 3.39 8.27 3.34
CA ILE A 185 2.75 9.51 3.79
C ILE A 185 1.30 9.34 4.28
N VAL A 186 0.75 8.12 4.24
CA VAL A 186 -0.65 7.87 4.66
C VAL A 186 -0.87 8.21 6.13
N VAL A 187 -0.02 7.72 7.04
CA VAL A 187 -0.15 8.01 8.49
C VAL A 187 0.05 9.50 8.79
N PRO A 188 1.06 10.18 8.22
CA PRO A 188 1.18 11.63 8.37
C PRO A 188 -0.03 12.43 7.87
N ILE A 189 -0.66 12.02 6.76
CA ILE A 189 -1.90 12.66 6.28
C ILE A 189 -3.05 12.43 7.26
N ILE A 190 -3.16 11.24 7.86
CA ILE A 190 -4.18 10.95 8.89
C ILE A 190 -4.00 11.89 10.09
N ILE A 191 -2.77 12.04 10.59
CA ILE A 191 -2.45 12.93 11.72
C ILE A 191 -2.81 14.37 11.37
N MET A 192 -2.32 14.86 10.24
CA MET A 192 -2.57 16.20 9.72
C MET A 192 -4.08 16.51 9.64
N SER A 193 -4.86 15.53 9.17
CA SER A 193 -6.31 15.65 9.02
C SER A 193 -7.04 15.69 10.36
N TYR A 194 -6.67 14.84 11.32
CA TYR A 194 -7.28 14.83 12.65
C TYR A 194 -6.90 16.04 13.50
N MET A 195 -5.70 16.58 13.33
CA MET A 195 -5.27 17.80 14.03
C MET A 195 -5.72 19.09 13.33
N ALA A 196 -6.31 18.98 12.13
CA ALA A 196 -6.64 20.11 11.26
C ALA A 196 -5.44 21.06 11.04
N GLU A 197 -4.23 20.50 10.94
CA GLU A 197 -3.01 21.28 10.74
C GLU A 197 -2.67 21.40 9.25
N GLY A 198 -2.12 22.54 8.85
CA GLY A 198 -1.75 22.83 7.45
C GLY A 198 -0.44 22.18 6.99
N SER A 199 0.26 21.43 7.85
CA SER A 199 1.55 20.80 7.54
C SER A 199 1.59 19.32 7.95
N ILE A 200 2.30 18.53 7.15
CA ILE A 200 2.55 17.11 7.43
C ILE A 200 3.57 17.03 8.57
N ARG A 201 3.17 16.42 9.69
CA ARG A 201 4.04 16.14 10.84
C ARG A 201 4.11 14.65 11.12
N ASP A 202 5.32 14.19 11.41
CA ASP A 202 5.55 12.85 11.94
C ASP A 202 5.54 12.93 13.47
N ILE A 203 4.61 12.20 14.10
CA ILE A 203 4.63 11.98 15.55
C ILE A 203 5.47 10.74 15.81
N SER A 204 6.67 10.93 16.36
CA SER A 204 7.59 9.83 16.70
C SER A 204 7.16 9.07 17.96
N ASP A 205 6.39 9.70 18.84
CA ASP A 205 5.86 9.06 20.04
C ASP A 205 4.57 8.30 19.77
N LEU A 206 4.65 6.98 19.89
CA LEU A 206 3.56 6.07 19.61
C LEU A 206 2.42 6.17 20.63
N SER A 207 2.70 6.63 21.86
CA SER A 207 1.69 6.81 22.90
C SER A 207 0.75 7.97 22.60
N VAL A 208 1.32 9.12 22.23
CA VAL A 208 0.60 10.32 21.80
C VAL A 208 -0.21 10.04 20.53
N LEU A 209 0.38 9.29 19.59
CA LEU A 209 -0.33 8.89 18.38
C LEU A 209 -1.57 8.03 18.72
N LYS A 210 -1.45 7.07 19.63
CA LYS A 210 -2.58 6.24 20.05
C LYS A 210 -3.71 7.06 20.66
N GLU A 211 -3.40 7.99 21.55
CA GLU A 211 -4.40 8.86 22.20
C GLU A 211 -5.18 9.68 21.17
N LEU A 212 -4.48 10.26 20.19
CA LEU A 212 -5.09 11.01 19.11
C LEU A 212 -6.03 10.14 18.26
N LEU A 213 -5.62 8.91 17.91
CA LEU A 213 -6.45 8.01 17.13
C LEU A 213 -7.69 7.57 17.89
N VAL A 214 -7.55 7.22 19.17
CA VAL A 214 -8.68 6.81 20.03
C VAL A 214 -9.64 7.99 20.25
N ALA A 215 -9.14 9.21 20.44
CA ALA A 215 -9.95 10.41 20.56
C ALA A 215 -10.81 10.70 19.32
N ASN A 216 -10.32 10.30 18.13
CA ASN A 216 -11.04 10.40 16.86
C ASN A 216 -11.87 9.14 16.54
N GLY A 217 -12.19 8.32 17.54
CA GLY A 217 -13.11 7.19 17.40
C GLY A 217 -12.48 5.90 16.86
N TRP A 218 -11.14 5.77 16.88
CA TRP A 218 -10.52 4.52 16.49
C TRP A 218 -10.80 3.41 17.49
N THR A 219 -11.29 2.29 16.97
CA THR A 219 -11.50 1.06 17.71
C THR A 219 -10.53 -0.01 17.22
N TRP A 220 -10.48 -1.16 17.88
CA TRP A 220 -9.73 -2.29 17.37
C TRP A 220 -10.22 -2.74 15.98
N ILE A 221 -11.50 -2.55 15.65
CA ILE A 221 -12.07 -2.84 14.32
C ILE A 221 -11.48 -1.91 13.27
N THR A 222 -11.41 -0.60 13.55
CA THR A 222 -10.83 0.36 12.60
C THR A 222 -9.33 0.12 12.43
N ALA A 223 -8.61 -0.26 13.49
CA ALA A 223 -7.20 -0.63 13.43
C ALA A 223 -6.96 -1.85 12.51
N VAL A 224 -7.73 -2.94 12.67
CA VAL A 224 -7.60 -4.12 11.80
C VAL A 224 -8.02 -3.81 10.37
N SER A 225 -9.13 -3.08 10.18
CA SER A 225 -9.60 -2.68 8.85
C SER A 225 -8.56 -1.82 8.14
N THR A 226 -7.88 -0.91 8.86
CA THR A 226 -6.80 -0.08 8.31
C THR A 226 -5.59 -0.93 7.91
N MET A 227 -5.24 -1.96 8.70
CA MET A 227 -4.16 -2.90 8.33
C MET A 227 -4.51 -3.72 7.09
N LEU A 228 -5.73 -4.28 7.04
CA LEU A 228 -6.21 -5.05 5.89
C LEU A 228 -6.27 -4.20 4.62
N PHE A 229 -6.77 -2.96 4.73
CA PHE A 229 -6.81 -2.03 3.62
C PHE A 229 -5.39 -1.59 3.21
N SER A 230 -4.49 -1.33 4.16
CA SER A 230 -3.07 -1.05 3.87
C SER A 230 -2.41 -2.20 3.10
N LEU A 231 -2.75 -3.46 3.42
CA LEU A 231 -2.24 -4.63 2.72
C LEU A 231 -2.76 -4.75 1.28
N MET A 232 -4.05 -4.45 1.05
CA MET A 232 -4.75 -4.80 -0.19
C MET A 232 -5.17 -3.62 -1.06
N HIS A 233 -4.86 -2.37 -0.69
CA HIS A 233 -5.19 -1.20 -1.53
C HIS A 233 -4.32 -1.12 -2.79
N TRP A 234 -4.69 -0.22 -3.69
CA TRP A 234 -4.01 0.05 -4.95
C TRP A 234 -2.47 0.22 -4.85
N PRO A 235 -1.74 -0.07 -5.94
CA PRO A 235 -0.33 0.27 -6.04
C PRO A 235 -0.08 1.77 -6.05
N CYS A 236 1.07 2.18 -5.51
CA CYS A 236 1.52 3.56 -5.55
C CYS A 236 1.80 4.01 -6.99
N SER A 237 1.80 5.32 -7.21
CA SER A 237 1.95 5.93 -8.53
C SER A 237 3.19 5.45 -9.30
N THR A 238 4.33 5.28 -8.61
CA THR A 238 5.58 4.80 -9.20
C THR A 238 5.45 3.36 -9.71
N THR A 239 4.69 2.54 -8.99
CA THR A 239 4.37 1.16 -9.37
C THR A 239 3.45 1.16 -10.60
N CYS A 240 2.39 1.97 -10.62
CA CYS A 240 1.50 2.13 -11.77
C CYS A 240 2.25 2.58 -13.04
N LEU A 241 3.13 3.57 -12.93
CA LEU A 241 3.96 4.05 -14.04
C LEU A 241 4.91 2.97 -14.56
N THR A 242 5.39 2.10 -13.66
CA THR A 242 6.26 0.99 -14.04
C THR A 242 5.47 -0.10 -14.75
N ILE A 243 4.29 -0.47 -14.26
CA ILE A 243 3.37 -1.40 -14.93
C ILE A 243 3.04 -0.91 -16.34
N ARG A 244 2.70 0.38 -16.49
CA ARG A 244 2.43 0.97 -17.81
C ARG A 244 3.62 0.82 -18.76
N LYS A 245 4.85 1.00 -18.26
CA LYS A 245 6.07 0.87 -19.07
C LYS A 245 6.40 -0.57 -19.42
N GLU A 246 6.11 -1.53 -18.54
CA GLU A 246 6.34 -2.96 -18.81
C GLU A 246 5.27 -3.57 -19.71
N THR A 247 4.01 -3.18 -19.53
CA THR A 247 2.86 -3.74 -20.28
C THR A 247 2.53 -2.98 -21.54
N GLN A 248 3.06 -1.75 -21.71
CA GLN A 248 2.73 -0.81 -22.78
C GLN A 248 1.21 -0.56 -22.94
N SER A 249 0.42 -0.81 -21.88
CA SER A 249 -1.04 -0.76 -21.94
C SER A 249 -1.64 -0.12 -20.70
N MET A 250 -2.51 0.87 -20.91
CA MET A 250 -3.29 1.51 -19.84
C MET A 250 -4.33 0.56 -19.26
N LYS A 251 -4.85 -0.38 -20.07
CA LYS A 251 -5.85 -1.37 -19.62
C LYS A 251 -5.30 -2.23 -18.49
N TRP A 252 -4.08 -2.76 -18.65
CA TRP A 252 -3.45 -3.58 -17.63
C TRP A 252 -3.05 -2.79 -16.39
N THR A 253 -2.67 -1.52 -16.56
CA THR A 253 -2.41 -0.62 -15.42
C THR A 253 -3.69 -0.39 -14.60
N ALA A 254 -4.82 -0.15 -15.27
CA ALA A 254 -6.12 0.01 -14.61
C ALA A 254 -6.56 -1.29 -13.91
N VAL A 255 -6.35 -2.46 -14.52
CA VAL A 255 -6.62 -3.76 -13.88
C VAL A 255 -5.75 -3.97 -12.64
N SER A 256 -4.46 -3.66 -12.70
CA SER A 256 -3.57 -3.72 -11.54
C SER A 256 -3.94 -2.74 -10.42
N TRP A 257 -4.65 -1.66 -10.74
CA TRP A 257 -5.19 -0.72 -9.76
C TRP A 257 -6.52 -1.22 -9.17
N LEU A 258 -7.43 -1.67 -10.03
CA LEU A 258 -8.78 -2.10 -9.64
C LEU A 258 -8.78 -3.41 -8.85
N VAL A 259 -7.99 -4.41 -9.24
CA VAL A 259 -8.02 -5.75 -8.62
C VAL A 259 -7.68 -5.69 -7.12
N PRO A 260 -6.58 -5.05 -6.68
CA PRO A 260 -6.33 -4.86 -5.26
C PRO A 260 -7.42 -4.03 -4.59
N THR A 261 -7.80 -2.89 -5.17
CA THR A 261 -8.82 -1.99 -4.59
C THR A 261 -10.14 -2.69 -4.29
N VAL A 262 -10.67 -3.45 -5.27
CA VAL A 262 -11.90 -4.21 -5.09
C VAL A 262 -11.72 -5.31 -4.05
N THR A 263 -10.58 -6.02 -4.08
CA THR A 263 -10.29 -7.05 -3.07
C THR A 263 -10.22 -6.46 -1.67
N GLY A 264 -9.51 -5.34 -1.49
CA GLY A 264 -9.37 -4.65 -0.21
C GLY A 264 -10.73 -4.15 0.30
N PHE A 265 -11.55 -3.56 -0.58
CA PHE A 265 -12.92 -3.16 -0.24
C PHE A 265 -13.74 -4.34 0.26
N VAL A 266 -13.76 -5.45 -0.50
CA VAL A 266 -14.54 -6.66 -0.16
C VAL A 266 -14.05 -7.27 1.15
N VAL A 267 -12.74 -7.41 1.35
CA VAL A 267 -12.17 -8.00 2.57
C VAL A 267 -12.46 -7.12 3.79
N CYS A 268 -12.30 -5.81 3.70
CA CYS A 268 -12.60 -4.89 4.81
C CYS A 268 -14.11 -4.84 5.12
N PHE A 269 -14.96 -4.83 4.08
CA PHE A 269 -16.40 -4.88 4.24
C PHE A 269 -16.87 -6.17 4.92
N LEU A 270 -16.38 -7.33 4.46
CA LEU A 270 -16.70 -8.62 5.08
C LEU A 270 -16.22 -8.68 6.53
N PHE A 271 -14.97 -8.28 6.79
CA PHE A 271 -14.41 -8.23 8.14
C PHE A 271 -15.25 -7.34 9.07
N THR A 272 -15.59 -6.12 8.63
CA THR A 272 -16.37 -5.18 9.42
C THR A 272 -17.78 -5.68 9.69
N THR A 273 -18.43 -6.27 8.68
CA THR A 273 -19.78 -6.82 8.83
C THR A 273 -19.78 -7.96 9.84
N ILE A 274 -18.82 -8.88 9.74
CA ILE A 274 -18.67 -9.99 10.68
C ILE A 274 -18.37 -9.46 12.08
N ALA A 275 -17.41 -8.54 12.23
CA ALA A 275 -17.03 -7.98 13.52
C ALA A 275 -18.19 -7.24 14.21
N ARG A 276 -19.05 -6.55 13.45
CA ARG A 276 -20.25 -5.90 13.97
C ARG A 276 -21.36 -6.86 14.37
N VAL A 277 -21.43 -8.05 13.75
CA VAL A 277 -22.40 -9.10 14.13
C VAL A 277 -22.00 -9.75 15.47
N PHE A 278 -20.71 -9.78 15.79
CA PHE A 278 -20.19 -10.32 17.04
C PHE A 278 -20.16 -9.31 18.22
N LEU A 279 -20.55 -8.04 17.98
CA LEU A 279 -20.70 -7.00 19.00
C LEU A 279 -22.18 -6.76 19.32
#